data_AF-A0A558FA12-F1
#
_entry.id   AF-A0A558FA12-F1
#
_cell.length_a   1.000
_cell.length_b   1.000
_cell.length_c   1.000
_cell.angle_alpha   90.00
_cell.angle_beta   90.00
_cell.angle_gamma   90.00
#
_symmetry.space_group_name_H-M   'P 1'
#
loop_
_entity.id
_entity.type
_entity.pdbx_description
1 polymer ?
#
loop_
_entity_poly.entity_id
_entity_poly.type
_entity_poly.pdbx_seq_one_letter_code
_entity_poly.pdbx_strand_id
1 'polypeptide(L)'
;MIHNDVLRSVRYMLDISDKKVIEIIKLGGMDVTLPDLVTYLDKKEEDEEGFVRCPDDVMAHFLDGLVFFKRGKDESRPPQPIELPVTNNIILKKLRVAFELKEDDMHAILKAAEFPVSKPELSALFRKFGHTNYRPCGDQLLRNFLKGLTLRVRG
;
A
#
# COMPACT_ATOMS: atom_id res chain seq x y z
N MET A 1 1.41 0.03 -11.97
CA MET A 1 0.46 0.48 -10.94
C MET A 1 1.13 1.66 -10.32
N ILE A 2 0.45 2.79 -10.34
CA ILE A 2 0.98 4.02 -9.75
C ILE A 2 0.49 4.18 -8.32
N HIS A 3 1.14 5.06 -7.56
CA HIS A 3 0.74 5.35 -6.18
C HIS A 3 -0.72 5.81 -6.07
N ASN A 4 -1.21 6.58 -7.05
CA ASN A 4 -2.60 7.01 -7.10
C ASN A 4 -3.56 5.80 -7.09
N ASP A 5 -3.26 4.71 -7.80
CA ASP A 5 -4.09 3.50 -7.81
C ASP A 5 -4.16 2.85 -6.43
N VAL A 6 -3.01 2.75 -5.76
CA VAL A 6 -2.90 2.15 -4.43
C VAL A 6 -3.65 3.00 -3.40
N LEU A 7 -3.45 4.32 -3.44
CA LEU A 7 -4.12 5.27 -2.54
C LEU A 7 -5.65 5.20 -2.71
N ARG A 8 -6.14 5.24 -3.97
CA ARG A 8 -7.56 5.08 -4.31
C ARG A 8 -8.10 3.74 -3.83
N SER A 9 -7.37 2.65 -4.07
CA SER A 9 -7.78 1.29 -3.68
C SER A 9 -7.88 1.13 -2.17
N VAL A 10 -6.90 1.59 -1.41
CA VAL A 10 -6.90 1.48 0.06
C VAL A 10 -7.97 2.37 0.69
N ARG A 11 -8.12 3.61 0.19
CA ARG A 11 -9.19 4.51 0.64
C ARG A 11 -10.56 3.88 0.43
N TYR A 12 -10.81 3.36 -0.76
CA TYR A 12 -12.05 2.63 -1.06
C TYR A 12 -12.19 1.43 -0.14
N MET A 13 -11.21 0.53 -0.10
CA MET A 13 -11.24 -0.68 0.73
C MET A 13 -11.63 -0.41 2.19
N LEU A 14 -11.09 0.63 2.80
CA LEU A 14 -11.35 0.98 4.20
C LEU A 14 -12.60 1.84 4.42
N ASP A 15 -13.25 2.29 3.35
CA ASP A 15 -14.40 3.20 3.41
C ASP A 15 -14.12 4.49 4.20
N ILE A 16 -12.95 5.10 3.95
CA ILE A 16 -12.50 6.28 4.67
C ILE A 16 -12.63 7.55 3.83
N SER A 17 -12.93 8.66 4.50
CA SER A 17 -13.02 9.99 3.89
C SER A 17 -11.66 10.57 3.55
N ASP A 18 -11.63 11.60 2.70
CA ASP A 18 -10.38 12.28 2.32
C ASP A 18 -9.67 12.88 3.54
N LYS A 19 -10.44 13.48 4.46
CA LYS A 19 -9.92 13.98 5.74
C LYS A 19 -9.23 12.86 6.53
N LYS A 20 -9.81 11.66 6.53
CA LYS A 20 -9.22 10.53 7.22
C LYS A 20 -7.94 10.04 6.56
N VAL A 21 -7.84 10.10 5.22
CA VAL A 21 -6.58 9.82 4.50
C VAL A 21 -5.49 10.83 4.88
N ILE A 22 -5.82 12.13 4.99
CA ILE A 22 -4.87 13.16 5.46
C ILE A 22 -4.40 12.86 6.89
N GLU A 23 -5.32 12.51 7.80
CA GLU A 23 -4.97 12.12 9.16
C GLU A 23 -4.00 10.92 9.18
N ILE A 24 -4.22 9.93 8.31
CA ILE A 24 -3.34 8.76 8.18
C ILE A 24 -1.95 9.20 7.70
N ILE A 25 -1.84 10.03 6.65
CA ILE A 25 -0.54 10.54 6.18
C ILE A 25 0.19 11.30 7.30
N LYS A 26 -0.56 12.08 8.09
CA LYS A 26 -0.04 12.81 9.25
C LYS A 26 0.48 11.90 10.36
N LEU A 27 -0.17 10.76 10.60
CA LEU A 27 0.37 9.74 11.52
C LEU A 27 1.73 9.21 11.05
N GLY A 28 1.95 9.15 9.74
CA GLY A 28 3.24 8.82 9.13
C GLY A 28 4.29 9.92 9.28
N GLY A 29 3.92 11.14 9.68
CA GLY A 29 4.85 12.26 9.91
C GLY A 29 4.88 13.31 8.80
N MET A 30 3.89 13.35 7.90
CA MET A 30 3.80 14.35 6.84
C MET A 30 2.44 15.05 6.84
N ASP A 31 2.44 16.38 6.67
CA ASP A 31 1.21 17.14 6.43
C ASP A 31 0.94 17.24 4.91
N VAL A 32 -0.29 16.93 4.50
CA VAL A 32 -0.78 17.06 3.11
C VAL A 32 -2.07 17.85 3.14
N THR A 33 -2.23 18.78 2.19
CA THR A 33 -3.45 19.60 2.12
C THR A 33 -4.59 18.83 1.44
N LEU A 34 -5.84 19.21 1.71
CA LEU A 34 -6.99 18.61 1.02
C LEU A 34 -6.95 18.82 -0.50
N PRO A 35 -6.60 20.01 -1.04
CA PRO A 35 -6.41 20.20 -2.47
C PRO A 35 -5.40 19.20 -3.07
N ASP A 36 -4.23 19.06 -2.46
CA ASP A 36 -3.20 18.13 -2.94
C ASP A 36 -3.71 16.69 -2.94
N LEU A 37 -4.33 16.25 -1.85
CA LEU A 37 -4.89 14.91 -1.77
C LEU A 37 -5.96 14.66 -2.85
N VAL A 38 -6.82 15.65 -3.11
CA VAL A 38 -7.84 15.53 -4.16
C VAL A 38 -7.18 15.37 -5.53
N THR A 39 -6.07 16.06 -5.82
CA THR A 39 -5.33 15.84 -7.07
C THR A 39 -4.77 14.42 -7.18
N TYR A 40 -4.31 13.83 -6.08
CA TYR A 40 -3.79 12.45 -6.07
C TYR A 40 -4.89 11.39 -6.20
N LEU A 41 -6.11 11.70 -5.74
CA LEU A 41 -7.27 10.82 -5.81
C LEU A 41 -8.10 11.01 -7.10
N ASP A 42 -7.76 12.00 -7.92
CA ASP A 42 -8.37 12.23 -9.22
C ASP A 42 -8.33 10.94 -10.05
N LYS A 43 -9.38 10.71 -10.84
CA LYS A 43 -9.52 9.53 -11.69
C LYS A 43 -8.75 9.63 -13.01
N LYS A 44 -8.13 10.78 -13.28
CA LYS A 44 -7.31 10.96 -14.47
C LYS A 44 -6.21 9.91 -14.60
N GLU A 45 -5.97 9.50 -15.83
CA GLU A 45 -4.88 8.62 -16.23
C GLU A 45 -3.61 9.42 -16.58
N GLU A 46 -2.46 8.74 -16.65
CA GLU A 46 -1.16 9.40 -16.80
C GLU A 46 -1.01 10.22 -18.09
N ASP A 47 -1.76 9.87 -19.14
CA ASP A 47 -1.79 10.52 -20.44
C ASP A 47 -2.80 11.67 -20.56
N GLU A 48 -3.60 11.91 -19.51
CA GLU A 48 -4.61 12.97 -19.49
C GLU A 48 -4.06 14.30 -18.96
N GLU A 49 -4.55 15.41 -19.54
CA GLU A 49 -4.12 16.76 -19.16
C GLU A 49 -4.49 17.08 -17.71
N GLY A 50 -3.50 17.60 -16.97
CA GLY A 50 -3.67 17.94 -15.56
C GLY A 50 -3.67 16.73 -14.62
N PHE A 51 -3.20 15.57 -15.06
CA PHE A 51 -2.86 14.45 -14.18
C PHE A 51 -1.73 14.83 -13.22
N VAL A 52 -1.89 14.48 -11.94
CA VAL A 52 -0.86 14.70 -10.90
C VAL A 52 -0.49 13.37 -10.27
N ARG A 53 0.77 12.96 -10.46
CA ARG A 53 1.30 11.74 -9.85
C ARG A 53 1.47 11.94 -8.35
N CYS A 54 0.98 10.98 -7.56
CA CYS A 54 1.20 10.95 -6.13
C CYS A 54 2.70 10.68 -5.85
N PRO A 55 3.40 11.61 -5.17
CA PRO A 55 4.85 11.47 -4.90
C PRO A 55 5.17 10.24 -4.04
N ASP A 56 6.37 9.68 -4.22
CA ASP A 56 6.88 8.59 -3.37
C ASP A 56 6.80 8.93 -1.88
N ASP A 57 7.14 10.17 -1.52
CA ASP A 57 7.19 10.62 -0.13
C ASP A 57 5.80 10.58 0.52
N VAL A 58 4.78 11.09 -0.18
CA VAL A 58 3.37 11.02 0.25
C VAL A 58 2.93 9.57 0.44
N MET A 59 3.27 8.69 -0.52
CA MET A 59 2.92 7.27 -0.42
C MET A 59 3.64 6.57 0.75
N ALA A 60 4.92 6.87 0.97
CA ALA A 60 5.68 6.28 2.06
C ALA A 60 5.08 6.65 3.43
N HIS A 61 4.77 7.93 3.63
CA HIS A 61 4.11 8.42 4.85
C HIS A 61 2.68 7.88 4.99
N PHE A 62 1.92 7.75 3.89
CA PHE A 62 0.61 7.11 3.91
C PHE A 62 0.68 5.65 4.40
N LEU A 63 1.63 4.86 3.90
CA LEU A 63 1.76 3.45 4.26
C LEU A 63 2.19 3.24 5.71
N ASP A 64 3.12 4.07 6.21
CA ASP A 64 3.56 4.02 7.60
C ASP A 64 2.45 4.48 8.54
N GLY A 65 1.78 5.58 8.16
CA GLY A 65 0.58 6.05 8.82
C GLY A 65 -0.54 5.01 8.86
N LEU A 66 -0.70 4.23 7.79
CA LEU A 66 -1.70 3.15 7.70
C LEU A 66 -1.39 2.03 8.70
N VAL A 67 -0.12 1.66 8.85
CA VAL A 67 0.32 0.70 9.88
C VAL A 67 -0.03 1.23 11.27
N PHE A 68 0.27 2.50 11.57
CA PHE A 68 -0.08 3.10 12.87
C PHE A 68 -1.58 3.20 13.09
N PHE A 69 -2.35 3.56 12.06
CA PHE A 69 -3.79 3.65 12.13
C PHE A 69 -4.44 2.31 12.45
N LYS A 70 -3.93 1.21 11.89
CA LYS A 70 -4.49 -0.13 12.10
C LYS A 70 -4.00 -0.82 13.38
N ARG A 71 -2.75 -0.58 13.78
CA ARG A 71 -2.09 -1.35 14.85
C ARG A 71 -1.75 -0.53 16.10
N GLY A 72 -1.91 0.78 16.02
CA GLY A 72 -1.37 1.71 17.01
C GLY A 72 0.11 2.02 16.76
N LYS A 73 0.57 3.08 17.41
CA LYS A 73 1.97 3.50 17.40
C LYS A 73 2.66 2.95 18.64
N ASP A 74 3.77 2.25 18.43
CA ASP A 74 4.64 1.78 19.52
C ASP A 74 5.73 2.83 19.76
N GLU A 75 5.55 3.68 20.78
CA GLU A 75 6.50 4.75 21.12
C GLU A 75 7.79 4.21 21.76
N SER A 76 7.84 2.94 22.14
CA SER A 76 9.07 2.34 22.70
C SER A 76 10.09 1.99 21.63
N ARG A 77 9.71 2.03 20.34
CA ARG A 77 10.59 1.70 19.23
C ARG A 77 11.10 2.97 18.55
N PRO A 78 12.37 2.98 18.10
CA PRO A 78 12.87 4.09 17.31
C PRO A 78 12.04 4.24 16.03
N PRO A 79 11.81 5.49 15.56
CA PRO A 79 11.18 5.72 14.27
C PRO A 79 11.91 4.95 13.17
N GLN A 80 11.16 4.19 12.37
CA GLN A 80 11.75 3.53 11.22
C GLN A 80 12.04 4.58 10.14
N PRO A 81 13.17 4.48 9.43
CA PRO A 81 13.44 5.38 8.32
C PRO A 81 12.40 5.18 7.21
N ILE A 82 12.01 6.28 6.57
CA ILE A 82 11.15 6.27 5.39
C ILE A 82 11.90 5.53 4.27
N GLU A 83 11.28 4.50 3.70
CA GLU A 83 11.87 3.69 2.62
C GLU A 83 11.52 4.31 1.25
N LEU A 84 12.50 4.91 0.57
CA LEU A 84 12.38 5.50 -0.77
C LEU A 84 13.39 4.87 -1.75
N PRO A 85 13.05 4.73 -3.05
CA PRO A 85 11.72 4.93 -3.64
C PRO A 85 10.73 3.85 -3.20
N VAL A 86 9.43 4.15 -3.23
CA VAL A 86 8.38 3.22 -2.81
C VAL A 86 8.14 2.21 -3.94
N THR A 87 8.60 0.98 -3.72
CA THR A 87 8.38 -0.14 -4.65
C THR A 87 7.12 -0.91 -4.29
N ASN A 88 6.55 -1.64 -5.26
CA ASN A 88 5.44 -2.56 -4.99
C ASN A 88 5.75 -3.58 -3.88
N ASN A 89 7.01 -3.99 -3.71
CA ASN A 89 7.42 -4.87 -2.60
C ASN A 89 7.24 -4.17 -1.24
N ILE A 90 7.60 -2.88 -1.15
CA ILE A 90 7.40 -2.07 0.05
C ILE A 90 5.90 -1.92 0.33
N ILE A 91 5.10 -1.58 -0.69
CA ILE A 91 3.64 -1.46 -0.57
C ILE A 91 3.04 -2.77 -0.04
N LEU A 92 3.37 -3.90 -0.66
CA LEU A 92 2.87 -5.21 -0.26
C LEU A 92 3.27 -5.57 1.18
N LYS A 93 4.51 -5.26 1.58
CA LYS A 93 5.02 -5.47 2.94
C LYS A 93 4.27 -4.60 3.96
N LYS A 94 4.06 -3.31 3.68
CA LYS A 94 3.36 -2.39 4.59
C LYS A 94 1.88 -2.77 4.73
N LEU A 95 1.21 -3.18 3.64
CA LEU A 95 -0.16 -3.71 3.69
C LEU A 95 -0.24 -5.01 4.50
N ARG A 96 0.66 -5.97 4.26
CA ARG A 96 0.74 -7.20 5.07
C ARG A 96 0.85 -6.88 6.55
N VAL A 97 1.74 -5.95 6.91
CA VAL A 97 1.94 -5.53 8.29
C VAL A 97 0.69 -4.83 8.83
N ALA A 98 0.12 -3.86 8.13
CA ALA A 98 -1.02 -3.07 8.58
C ALA A 98 -2.28 -3.92 8.84
N PHE A 99 -2.51 -4.95 8.02
CA PHE A 99 -3.67 -5.85 8.15
C PHE A 99 -3.33 -7.15 8.91
N GLU A 100 -2.14 -7.23 9.52
CA GLU A 100 -1.70 -8.37 10.36
C GLU A 100 -1.78 -9.72 9.64
N LEU A 101 -1.47 -9.73 8.34
CA LEU A 101 -1.64 -10.90 7.48
C LEU A 101 -0.49 -11.90 7.63
N LYS A 102 -0.85 -13.16 7.88
CA LYS A 102 0.06 -14.30 7.83
C LYS A 102 0.24 -14.77 6.38
N GLU A 103 1.18 -15.68 6.16
CA GLU A 103 1.45 -16.21 4.82
C GLU A 103 0.20 -16.87 4.20
N ASP A 104 -0.54 -17.66 4.98
CA ASP A 104 -1.78 -18.30 4.54
C ASP A 104 -2.88 -17.28 4.19
N ASP A 105 -2.94 -16.15 4.92
CA ASP A 105 -3.86 -15.05 4.62
C ASP A 105 -3.57 -14.43 3.25
N MET A 106 -2.29 -14.19 2.96
CA MET A 106 -1.83 -13.63 1.70
C MET A 106 -2.18 -14.57 0.53
N HIS A 107 -1.99 -15.88 0.70
CA HIS A 107 -2.39 -16.88 -0.30
C HIS A 107 -3.91 -16.90 -0.50
N ALA A 108 -4.69 -16.85 0.58
CA ALA A 108 -6.15 -16.82 0.49
C ALA A 108 -6.65 -15.57 -0.24
N ILE A 109 -6.06 -14.41 0.04
CA ILE A 109 -6.38 -13.13 -0.63
C ILE A 109 -6.10 -13.21 -2.13
N LEU A 110 -4.92 -13.68 -2.52
CA LEU A 110 -4.52 -13.82 -3.92
C LEU A 110 -5.39 -14.85 -4.66
N LYS A 111 -5.73 -15.96 -3.99
CA LYS A 111 -6.64 -16.97 -4.52
C LYS A 111 -8.06 -16.43 -4.73
N ALA A 112 -8.57 -15.62 -3.79
CA ALA A 112 -9.89 -14.98 -3.91
C ALA A 112 -9.96 -13.98 -5.08
N ALA A 113 -8.81 -13.43 -5.50
CA ALA A 113 -8.68 -12.61 -6.69
C ALA A 113 -8.40 -13.42 -7.98
N GLU A 114 -8.54 -14.75 -7.93
CA GLU A 114 -8.27 -15.67 -9.05
C GLU A 114 -6.81 -15.61 -9.54
N PHE A 115 -5.88 -15.25 -8.64
CA PHE A 115 -4.45 -15.13 -8.95
C PHE A 115 -3.61 -15.93 -7.94
N PRO A 116 -3.70 -17.27 -7.93
CA PRO A 116 -2.93 -18.08 -6.98
C PRO A 116 -1.43 -17.94 -7.23
N VAL A 117 -0.67 -17.76 -6.14
CA VAL A 117 0.79 -17.67 -6.15
C VAL A 117 1.35 -18.77 -5.25
N SER A 118 2.43 -19.43 -5.67
CA SER A 118 3.06 -20.50 -4.88
C SER A 118 3.81 -19.93 -3.66
N LYS A 119 4.05 -20.78 -2.64
CA LYS A 119 4.81 -20.37 -1.44
C LYS A 119 6.20 -19.80 -1.77
N PRO A 120 7.02 -20.43 -2.64
CA PRO A 120 8.32 -19.88 -3.00
C PRO A 120 8.23 -18.51 -3.67
N GLU A 121 7.26 -18.32 -4.57
CA GLU A 121 7.04 -17.05 -5.26
C GLU A 121 6.63 -15.95 -4.28
N LEU A 122 5.70 -16.23 -3.37
CA LEU A 122 5.28 -15.25 -2.36
C LEU A 122 6.43 -14.90 -1.40
N SER A 123 7.20 -15.89 -0.96
CA SER A 123 8.37 -15.68 -0.10
C SER A 123 9.42 -14.79 -0.77
N ALA A 124 9.62 -14.93 -2.08
CA ALA A 124 10.59 -14.18 -2.85
C ALA A 124 10.31 -12.66 -2.86
N LEU A 125 9.04 -12.25 -2.76
CA LEU A 125 8.62 -10.84 -2.75
C LEU A 125 9.03 -10.10 -1.47
N PHE A 126 9.25 -10.83 -0.37
CA PHE A 126 9.59 -10.26 0.93
C PHE A 126 11.08 -10.38 1.26
N ARG A 127 11.91 -10.89 0.34
CA ARG A 127 13.36 -10.92 0.51
C ARG A 127 13.93 -9.51 0.39
N LYS A 128 15.10 -9.29 0.99
CA LYS A 128 15.83 -8.03 0.86
C LYS A 128 16.34 -7.89 -0.57
N PHE A 129 16.33 -6.66 -1.10
CA PHE A 129 16.97 -6.35 -2.37
C PHE A 129 18.44 -6.83 -2.38
N GLY A 130 18.88 -7.43 -3.49
CA GLY A 130 20.21 -8.04 -3.65
C GLY A 130 20.33 -9.50 -3.19
N HIS A 131 19.31 -10.07 -2.54
CA HIS A 131 19.29 -11.50 -2.23
C HIS A 131 19.03 -12.34 -3.49
N THR A 132 19.67 -13.51 -3.64
CA THR A 132 19.54 -14.38 -4.83
C THR A 132 18.09 -14.76 -5.17
N ASN A 133 17.28 -14.95 -4.14
CA ASN A 133 15.86 -15.27 -4.27
C ASN A 133 14.93 -14.04 -4.19
N TYR A 134 15.46 -12.83 -4.30
CA TYR A 134 14.62 -11.63 -4.39
C TYR A 134 13.89 -11.59 -5.72
N ARG A 135 12.60 -11.26 -5.68
CA ARG A 135 11.82 -11.00 -6.89
C ARG A 135 11.05 -9.68 -6.74
N PRO A 136 11.09 -8.78 -7.74
CA PRO A 136 10.28 -7.58 -7.72
C PRO A 136 8.80 -7.95 -7.80
N CYS A 137 7.98 -7.26 -7.02
CA CYS A 137 6.54 -7.40 -7.06
C CYS A 137 6.00 -6.67 -8.30
N GLY A 138 5.49 -7.43 -9.26
CA GLY A 138 4.86 -6.87 -10.45
C GLY A 138 3.54 -6.17 -10.14
N ASP A 139 3.16 -5.25 -11.01
CA ASP A 139 1.92 -4.49 -10.90
C ASP A 139 0.66 -5.38 -10.87
N GLN A 140 0.65 -6.43 -11.69
CA GLN A 140 -0.47 -7.36 -11.77
C GLN A 140 -0.70 -8.08 -10.44
N LEU A 141 0.38 -8.47 -9.75
CA LEU A 141 0.29 -9.13 -8.45
C LEU A 141 -0.27 -8.17 -7.41
N LEU A 142 0.27 -6.94 -7.33
CA LEU A 142 -0.22 -5.95 -6.38
C LEU A 142 -1.68 -5.58 -6.63
N ARG A 143 -2.09 -5.45 -7.90
CA ARG A 143 -3.49 -5.20 -8.28
C ARG A 143 -4.42 -6.30 -7.80
N ASN A 144 -4.06 -7.55 -8.06
CA ASN A 144 -4.85 -8.71 -7.63
C ASN A 144 -4.86 -8.84 -6.11
N PHE A 145 -3.75 -8.56 -5.43
CA PHE A 145 -3.69 -8.53 -3.98
C PHE A 145 -4.65 -7.49 -3.39
N LEU A 146 -4.65 -6.26 -3.90
CA LEU A 146 -5.58 -5.20 -3.47
C LEU A 146 -7.04 -5.56 -3.73
N LYS A 147 -7.35 -6.16 -4.89
CA LYS A 147 -8.68 -6.68 -5.21
C LYS A 147 -9.12 -7.72 -4.18
N GLY A 148 -8.29 -8.74 -3.93
CA GLY A 148 -8.60 -9.81 -2.98
C GLY A 148 -8.70 -9.32 -1.54
N LEU A 149 -7.84 -8.37 -1.14
CA LEU A 149 -7.90 -7.78 0.20
C LEU A 149 -9.17 -6.94 0.37
N THR A 150 -9.58 -6.21 -0.67
CA THR A 150 -10.85 -5.48 -0.68
C THR A 150 -12.04 -6.41 -0.50
N LEU A 151 -12.06 -7.55 -1.20
CA LEU A 151 -13.09 -8.58 -1.04
C LEU A 151 -13.15 -9.10 0.40
N ARG A 152 -12.00 -9.30 1.05
CA ARG A 152 -11.93 -9.76 2.44
C ARG A 152 -12.36 -8.70 3.47
N VAL A 153 -12.12 -7.43 3.20
CA VAL A 153 -12.42 -6.33 4.14
C VAL A 153 -13.88 -5.87 4.03
N ARG A 154 -14.45 -5.92 2.82
CA ARG A 154 -15.81 -5.43 2.54
C ARG A 154 -16.87 -6.51 2.32
N GLY A 155 -16.45 -7.73 1.98
CA GLY A 155 -17.34 -8.89 1.83
C GLY A 155 -17.53 -9.63 3.14
#